data_AF-A0A425WA29-F1
#
_entry.id   AF-A0A425WA29-F1
#
_cell.length_a   1.000
_cell.length_b   1.000
_cell.length_c   1.000
_cell.angle_alpha   90.00
_cell.angle_beta   90.00
_cell.angle_gamma   90.00
#
_symmetry.space_group_name_H-M   'P 1'
#
loop_
_entity.id
_entity.type
_entity.pdbx_description
1 polymer ?
#
loop_
_entity_poly.entity_id
_entity_poly.type
_entity_poly.pdbx_seq_one_letter_code
_entity_poly.pdbx_strand_id
1 'polypeptide(L)'
;MFPNLLGHSTFSKSLANEVIDRGYKCEEINVEVEPINKILSENFDEAPDILFLDVEGLDIDILQSCDLKRWPFKVIVFEAPDTDKEYDFMSNYYVYARTVENIILARKDIMLYI
;
A
#
# COMPACT_ATOMS: atom_id res chain seq x y z
N MET A 1 -3.78 -9.02 1.16
CA MET A 1 -2.50 -9.66 0.80
C MET A 1 -2.40 -11.11 1.27
N PHE A 2 -1.86 -11.96 0.41
CA PHE A 2 -1.36 -13.29 0.73
C PHE A 2 0.15 -13.23 0.96
N PRO A 3 0.66 -12.78 2.12
CA PRO A 3 2.10 -12.58 2.35
C PRO A 3 2.92 -13.88 2.33
N ASN A 4 2.22 -15.01 2.27
CA ASN A 4 2.77 -16.35 2.20
C ASN A 4 2.68 -16.95 0.79
N LEU A 5 2.20 -16.20 -0.21
CA LEU A 5 2.17 -16.65 -1.59
C LEU A 5 3.42 -16.17 -2.34
N LEU A 6 4.07 -17.09 -3.04
CA LEU A 6 5.22 -16.83 -3.89
C LEU A 6 4.90 -15.75 -4.91
N GLY A 7 5.69 -14.67 -4.93
CA GLY A 7 5.49 -13.54 -5.83
C GLY A 7 4.56 -12.44 -5.32
N HIS A 8 4.03 -12.55 -4.10
CA HIS A 8 3.16 -11.54 -3.48
C HIS A 8 3.76 -10.90 -2.21
N SER A 9 5.00 -11.25 -1.85
CA SER A 9 5.71 -10.55 -0.77
C SER A 9 7.21 -10.64 -0.96
N THR A 10 7.80 -9.52 -1.37
CA THR A 10 9.26 -9.39 -1.60
C THR A 10 10.04 -9.27 -0.29
N PHE A 11 9.36 -8.97 0.83
CA PHE A 11 10.00 -8.69 2.12
C PHE A 11 9.84 -9.81 3.16
N SER A 12 9.22 -10.95 2.79
CA SER A 12 8.99 -12.08 3.69
C SER A 12 10.19 -13.04 3.71
N LYS A 13 11.04 -12.92 4.74
CA LYS A 13 12.20 -13.81 4.92
C LYS A 13 11.80 -15.28 5.04
N SER A 14 10.67 -15.57 5.69
CA SER A 14 10.15 -16.95 5.81
C SER A 14 9.76 -17.52 4.45
N LEU A 15 9.10 -16.73 3.59
CA LEU A 15 8.75 -17.13 2.24
C LEU A 15 10.01 -17.37 1.39
N ALA A 16 11.00 -16.47 1.47
CA ALA A 16 12.28 -16.64 0.79
C ALA A 16 12.97 -17.96 1.18
N ASN A 17 12.99 -18.30 2.47
CA ASN A 17 13.55 -19.57 2.94
C ASN A 17 12.78 -20.78 2.39
N GLU A 18 11.44 -20.74 2.37
CA GLU A 18 10.64 -21.82 1.80
C GLU A 18 10.93 -22.04 0.31
N VAL A 19 11.16 -20.96 -0.44
CA VAL A 19 11.52 -21.00 -1.85
C VAL A 19 12.91 -21.62 -2.05
N ILE A 20 13.88 -21.25 -1.20
CA ILE A 20 15.22 -21.85 -1.19
C ILE A 20 15.15 -23.36 -0.91
N ASP A 21 14.36 -23.77 0.09
CA ASP A 21 14.17 -25.17 0.48
C ASP A 21 13.55 -26.01 -0.65
N ARG A 22 12.76 -25.38 -1.53
CA ARG A 22 12.22 -26.01 -2.76
C ARG A 22 13.24 -26.12 -3.90
N GLY A 23 14.47 -25.66 -3.69
CA GLY A 23 15.59 -25.78 -4.64
C GLY A 23 15.75 -24.59 -5.59
N TYR A 24 15.06 -23.47 -5.36
CA TYR A 24 15.23 -22.26 -6.14
C TYR A 24 16.47 -21.48 -5.69
N LYS A 25 17.09 -20.76 -6.63
CA LYS A 25 18.16 -19.80 -6.31
C LYS A 25 17.55 -18.54 -5.71
N CYS A 26 18.18 -18.02 -4.68
CA CYS A 26 17.82 -16.74 -4.06
C CYS A 26 19.01 -15.79 -4.17
N GLU A 27 18.73 -14.55 -4.57
CA GLU A 27 19.68 -13.44 -4.56
C GLU A 27 19.15 -12.39 -3.59
N GLU A 28 20.01 -11.92 -2.68
CA GLU A 28 19.68 -10.85 -1.76
C GLU A 28 20.28 -9.54 -2.27
N ILE A 29 19.44 -8.53 -2.42
CA ILE A 29 19.85 -7.17 -2.76
C ILE A 29 19.44 -6.23 -1.63
N ASN A 30 20.32 -5.28 -1.32
CA ASN A 30 19.99 -4.21 -0.38
C ASN A 30 19.31 -3.08 -1.14
N VAL A 31 18.10 -2.72 -0.71
CA VAL A 31 17.32 -1.62 -1.27
C VAL A 31 17.18 -0.56 -0.18
N GLU A 32 17.49 0.70 -0.51
CA GLU A 32 17.25 1.82 0.40
C GLU A 32 15.74 2.09 0.48
N VAL A 33 15.24 2.26 1.70
CA VAL A 33 13.84 2.58 1.96
C VAL A 33 13.72 3.99 2.53
N GLU A 34 12.77 4.74 2.00
CA GLU A 34 12.50 6.10 2.46
C GLU A 34 11.06 6.23 2.95
N PRO A 35 10.81 7.06 3.99
CA PRO A 35 9.46 7.36 4.41
C PRO A 35 8.67 8.06 3.30
N ILE A 36 7.43 7.63 3.07
CA ILE A 36 6.55 8.22 2.03
C ILE A 36 6.40 9.74 2.17
N ASN A 37 6.35 10.25 3.40
CA ASN A 37 6.23 11.69 3.66
C ASN A 37 7.44 12.49 3.13
N LYS A 38 8.65 11.89 3.15
CA LYS A 38 9.86 12.52 2.62
C LYS A 38 9.75 12.61 1.10
N ILE A 39 9.46 11.47 0.45
CA ILE A 39 9.26 11.38 -1.00
C ILE A 39 8.23 12.41 -1.47
N LEU A 40 7.08 12.49 -0.79
CA LEU A 40 6.03 13.46 -1.12
C LEU A 40 6.54 14.90 -0.99
N SER A 41 7.24 15.23 0.11
CA SER A 41 7.72 16.59 0.36
C SER A 41 8.82 17.06 -0.59
N GLU A 42 9.62 16.14 -1.14
CA GLU A 42 10.71 16.46 -2.06
C GLU A 42 10.22 16.60 -3.51
N ASN A 43 9.07 16.01 -3.85
CA ASN A 43 8.59 15.90 -5.22
C ASN A 43 7.30 16.70 -5.50
N PHE A 44 6.55 17.09 -4.46
CA PHE A 44 5.26 17.74 -4.61
C PHE A 44 5.09 18.91 -3.64
N ASP A 45 4.54 20.02 -4.13
CA ASP A 45 4.12 21.15 -3.29
C ASP A 45 2.75 20.91 -2.64
N GLU A 46 1.90 20.10 -3.28
CA GLU A 46 0.54 19.75 -2.85
C GLU A 46 0.32 18.23 -2.97
N ALA A 47 -0.70 17.69 -2.29
CA ALA A 47 -1.01 16.27 -2.41
C ALA A 47 -1.41 15.91 -3.85
N PRO A 48 -0.81 14.87 -4.45
CA PRO A 48 -1.29 14.36 -5.72
C PRO A 48 -2.73 13.86 -5.58
N ASP A 49 -3.47 13.89 -6.69
CA ASP A 49 -4.88 13.49 -6.67
C ASP A 49 -5.05 12.00 -6.33
N ILE A 50 -4.12 11.17 -6.77
CA ILE A 50 -4.18 9.72 -6.63
C ILE A 50 -2.88 9.23 -5.98
N LEU A 51 -3.01 8.46 -4.90
CA LEU A 51 -1.94 7.61 -4.37
C LEU A 51 -2.23 6.17 -4.80
N PHE A 52 -1.32 5.56 -5.55
CA PHE A 52 -1.38 4.14 -5.92
C PHE A 52 -0.21 3.42 -5.25
N LEU A 53 -0.52 2.47 -4.37
CA LEU A 53 0.46 1.64 -3.69
C LEU A 53 0.39 0.22 -4.24
N ASP A 54 1.58 -0.32 -4.49
CA ASP A 54 1.84 -1.69 -4.88
C ASP A 54 3.25 -2.02 -4.39
N VAL A 55 3.38 -2.23 -3.07
CA VAL A 55 4.68 -2.35 -2.38
C VAL A 55 4.85 -3.74 -1.80
N GLU A 56 4.22 -4.74 -2.41
CA GLU A 56 4.38 -6.16 -2.11
C GLU A 56 4.27 -6.44 -0.59
N GLY A 57 3.32 -5.76 0.06
CA GLY A 57 2.86 -6.05 1.41
C GLY A 57 3.09 -5.00 2.47
N LEU A 58 3.71 -3.88 2.09
CA LEU A 58 3.95 -2.75 3.00
C LEU A 58 2.91 -1.64 2.84
N ASP A 59 1.91 -1.83 1.99
CA ASP A 59 0.87 -0.85 1.66
C ASP A 59 0.18 -0.25 2.89
N ILE A 60 -0.30 -1.09 3.80
CA ILE A 60 -0.97 -0.65 5.04
C ILE A 60 0.01 0.09 5.94
N ASP A 61 1.25 -0.39 6.09
CA ASP A 61 2.27 0.24 6.93
C ASP A 61 2.66 1.63 6.38
N ILE A 62 2.71 1.77 5.06
CA ILE A 62 2.91 3.05 4.37
C ILE A 62 1.73 3.99 4.65
N LEU A 63 0.49 3.51 4.55
CA LEU A 63 -0.69 4.33 4.83
C LEU A 63 -0.77 4.75 6.30
N GLN A 64 -0.43 3.87 7.24
CA GLN A 64 -0.40 4.17 8.67
C GLN A 64 0.67 5.21 9.05
N SER A 65 1.80 5.20 8.34
CA SER A 65 2.90 6.17 8.56
C SER A 65 2.74 7.47 7.76
N CYS A 66 1.82 7.54 6.81
CA CYS A 66 1.56 8.73 5.99
C CYS A 66 0.84 9.83 6.80
N ASP A 67 1.31 11.07 6.69
CA ASP A 67 0.61 12.24 7.22
C ASP A 67 -0.54 12.64 6.29
N LEU A 68 -1.65 11.92 6.39
CA LEU A 68 -2.84 12.14 5.56
C LEU A 68 -3.54 13.49 5.79
N LYS A 69 -3.16 14.22 6.85
CA LYS A 69 -3.63 15.61 7.06
C LYS A 69 -2.85 16.57 6.17
N ARG A 70 -1.53 16.39 6.09
CA ARG A 70 -0.67 17.14 5.18
C ARG A 70 -0.87 16.72 3.73
N TRP A 71 -1.07 15.42 3.50
CA TRP A 71 -1.21 14.81 2.18
C TRP A 71 -2.60 14.20 2.00
N PRO A 72 -3.65 15.03 1.85
CA PRO A 72 -5.00 14.52 1.71
C PRO A 72 -5.25 14.09 0.26
N PHE A 73 -4.84 12.88 -0.13
CA PHE A 73 -5.11 12.35 -1.48
C PHE A 73 -6.63 12.30 -1.76
N LYS A 74 -7.04 12.51 -3.01
CA LYS A 74 -8.47 12.39 -3.37
C LYS A 74 -8.88 10.93 -3.47
N VAL A 75 -8.00 10.11 -4.04
CA VAL A 75 -8.17 8.67 -4.22
C VAL A 75 -6.93 7.94 -3.74
N ILE A 76 -7.13 6.83 -3.04
CA ILE A 76 -6.07 5.93 -2.61
C ILE A 76 -6.38 4.53 -3.11
N VAL A 77 -5.42 3.92 -3.80
CA VAL A 77 -5.49 2.55 -4.27
C VAL A 77 -4.36 1.78 -3.63
N PHE A 78 -4.66 0.64 -3.04
CA PHE A 78 -3.66 -0.21 -2.39
C PHE A 78 -4.13 -1.65 -2.35
N GLU A 79 -3.18 -2.57 -2.19
CA GLU A 79 -3.51 -3.96 -1.88
C GLU A 79 -3.91 -4.08 -0.41
N ALA A 80 -5.06 -4.67 -0.11
CA ALA A 80 -5.49 -4.92 1.27
C ALA A 80 -6.08 -6.33 1.40
N PRO A 81 -6.01 -6.95 2.59
CA PRO A 81 -6.72 -8.20 2.84
C PRO A 81 -8.24 -7.99 2.86
N ASP A 82 -8.97 -9.11 2.85
CA ASP A 82 -10.44 -9.14 2.79
C ASP A 82 -11.14 -8.44 3.97
N THR A 83 -10.42 -8.00 5.01
CA THR A 83 -11.03 -7.44 6.22
C THR A 83 -10.85 -5.93 6.32
N ASP A 84 -11.98 -5.23 6.46
CA ASP A 84 -12.02 -3.76 6.51
C ASP A 84 -11.34 -3.15 7.73
N LYS A 85 -11.14 -3.95 8.78
CA LYS A 85 -10.59 -3.49 10.06
C LYS A 85 -9.18 -2.92 9.95
N GLU A 86 -8.40 -3.39 8.98
CA GLU A 86 -6.99 -3.01 8.87
C GLU A 86 -6.79 -1.56 8.43
N TYR A 87 -7.80 -0.94 7.85
CA TYR A 87 -7.77 0.46 7.40
C TYR A 87 -8.87 1.32 8.01
N ASP A 88 -9.43 0.93 9.17
CA ASP A 88 -10.40 1.73 9.93
C ASP A 88 -9.85 3.12 10.31
N PHE A 89 -8.52 3.27 10.39
CA PHE A 89 -7.85 4.56 10.60
C PHE A 89 -8.10 5.56 9.46
N MET A 90 -8.51 5.08 8.27
CA MET A 90 -8.85 5.87 7.07
C MET A 90 -10.26 6.47 7.13
N SER A 91 -10.70 6.90 8.32
CA SER A 91 -12.08 7.35 8.58
C SER A 91 -12.57 8.53 7.71
N ASN A 92 -11.68 9.29 7.08
CA ASN A 92 -12.01 10.37 6.14
C ASN A 92 -12.28 9.89 4.71
N TYR A 93 -12.16 8.59 4.46
CA TYR A 93 -12.38 7.94 3.18
C TYR A 93 -13.52 6.94 3.25
N TYR A 94 -14.11 6.59 2.11
CA TYR A 94 -15.04 5.47 1.96
C TYR A 94 -14.52 4.52 0.89
N VAL A 95 -14.89 3.23 1.01
CA VAL A 95 -14.61 2.23 -0.02
C VAL A 95 -15.46 2.55 -1.24
N TYR A 96 -14.82 3.00 -2.31
CA TYR A 96 -15.49 3.31 -3.58
C TYR A 96 -15.69 2.03 -4.41
N ALA A 97 -14.63 1.22 -4.52
CA ALA A 97 -14.67 -0.03 -5.25
C ALA A 97 -13.64 -1.02 -4.70
N ARG A 98 -13.83 -2.30 -5.04
CA ARG A 98 -12.87 -3.37 -4.80
C ARG A 98 -12.64 -4.13 -6.10
N THR A 99 -11.39 -4.48 -6.35
CA THR A 99 -11.02 -5.47 -7.36
C THR A 99 -10.73 -6.80 -6.65
N VAL A 100 -10.14 -7.76 -7.36
CA VAL A 100 -9.71 -9.03 -6.75
C VAL A 100 -8.59 -8.79 -5.73
N GLU A 101 -7.69 -7.84 -5.99
CA GLU A 101 -6.48 -7.63 -5.18
C GLU A 101 -6.47 -6.25 -4.50
N ASN A 102 -7.16 -5.25 -5.06
CA ASN A 102 -7.04 -3.86 -4.62
C ASN A 102 -8.33 -3.29 -4.04
N ILE A 103 -8.14 -2.39 -3.08
CA ILE A 103 -9.19 -1.52 -2.58
C ILE A 103 -8.98 -0.12 -3.13
N ILE A 104 -10.07 0.50 -3.59
CA ILE A 104 -10.10 1.88 -4.04
C ILE A 104 -10.88 2.69 -3.01
N LEU A 105 -10.18 3.59 -2.31
CA LEU A 105 -10.76 4.52 -1.37
C LEU A 105 -10.92 5.89 -2.02
N ALA A 106 -12.07 6.53 -1.78
CA ALA A 106 -12.33 7.91 -2.18
C ALA A 106 -12.52 8.78 -0.93
N ARG A 107 -11.96 9.99 -0.94
CA ARG A 107 -12.12 10.94 0.17
C ARG A 107 -13.59 11.35 0.28
N LYS A 108 -14.13 11.47 1.50
CA LYS A 108 -15.59 11.68 1.70
C LYS A 108 -16.13 13.01 1.19
N ASP A 109 -15.27 14.01 1.03
CA ASP A 109 -15.64 15.36 0.58
C ASP A 109 -15.63 15.52 -0.95
N ILE A 110 -15.06 14.57 -1.70
CA ILE A 110 -15.06 14.64 -3.16
C ILE A 110 -16.40 14.16 -3.71
N MET A 111 -17.09 15.03 -4.45
CA MET A 111 -18.29 14.66 -5.21
C MET A 111 -17.88 13.86 -6.44
N LEU A 112 -17.95 12.54 -6.35
CA LEU A 112 -17.92 11.67 -7.52
C LEU A 112 -19.33 11.66 -8.10
N TYR A 113 -19.53 12.34 -9.23
CA TYR A 113 -20.78 12.24 -9.98
C TYR A 113 -20.92 10.80 -10.48
N ILE A 114 -21.94 10.09 -9.99
CA ILE A 114 -22.32 8.73 -10.39
C ILE A 114 -23.45 8.81 -11.40
#